data_AF-A0AAD5N8D6-F1
#
_entry.id   AF-A0AAD5N8D6-F1
#
_cell.length_a   1.000
_cell.length_b   1.000
_cell.length_c   1.000
_cell.angle_alpha   90.00
_cell.angle_beta   90.00
_cell.angle_gamma   90.00
#
_symmetry.space_group_name_H-M   'P 1'
#
loop_
_entity.id
_entity.type
_entity.pdbx_description
1 polymer ?
#
loop_
_entity_poly.entity_id
_entity_poly.type
_entity_poly.pdbx_seq_one_letter_code
_entity_poly.pdbx_strand_id
1 'polypeptide(L)'
;MSNRRRRLSDDYEVDAKKRRGAPEFDEVEHRLQSLIVRVDESTGGSSLESNLESLCSLLEADLDKYRTKIIEIVTFCVCQLPDKITVYSTLVGLLNAKNFNFGGEVSRLYSTVDNFIAK
;
A
#
# COMPACT_ATOMS: atom_id res chain seq x y z
N MET A 1 9.35 43.24 47.84
CA MET A 1 10.75 43.34 47.40
C MET A 1 11.12 42.11 46.59
N SER A 2 11.42 42.31 45.31
CA SER A 2 11.88 41.29 44.36
C SER A 2 13.28 40.80 44.68
N ASN A 3 13.55 39.48 44.59
CA ASN A 3 14.50 38.95 43.60
C ASN A 3 14.56 37.41 43.51
N ARG A 4 14.14 36.91 42.33
CA ARG A 4 14.81 35.94 41.45
C ARG A 4 15.44 34.67 42.04
N ARG A 5 14.84 33.52 41.72
CA ARG A 5 15.56 32.39 41.11
C ARG A 5 14.78 31.84 39.92
N ARG A 6 15.47 31.85 38.77
CA ARG A 6 15.07 31.34 37.44
C ARG A 6 14.75 29.84 37.50
N ARG A 7 13.80 29.38 36.66
CA ARG A 7 14.00 28.24 35.74
C ARG A 7 12.91 28.22 34.67
N LEU A 8 13.38 28.39 33.45
CA LEU A 8 12.78 28.10 32.16
C LEU A 8 12.49 26.59 32.06
N SER A 9 11.32 26.15 31.60
CA SER A 9 11.17 25.00 30.69
C SER A 9 9.71 24.74 30.32
N ASP A 10 9.47 24.70 29.01
CA ASP A 10 8.48 23.89 28.29
C ASP A 10 7.17 23.51 28.98
N ASP A 11 6.15 24.33 28.75
CA ASP A 11 4.75 23.90 28.76
C ASP A 11 4.36 23.47 27.33
N TYR A 12 4.86 22.30 26.91
CA TYR A 12 4.25 21.52 25.84
C TYR A 12 4.01 20.12 26.38
N GLU A 13 3.12 20.07 27.36
CA GLU A 13 2.40 18.86 27.76
C GLU A 13 1.46 18.47 26.61
N VAL A 14 2.02 17.89 25.54
CA VAL A 14 1.25 17.26 24.48
C VAL A 14 1.70 15.80 24.38
N ASP A 15 0.91 14.97 25.04
CA ASP A 15 0.64 13.59 24.65
C ASP A 15 1.79 12.59 24.75
N ALA A 16 2.16 12.28 25.99
CA ALA A 16 2.93 11.09 26.37
C ALA A 16 2.15 9.76 26.16
N LYS A 17 1.47 9.56 25.01
CA LYS A 17 0.60 8.38 24.81
C LYS A 17 0.68 7.60 23.49
N LYS A 18 1.61 7.90 22.56
CA LYS A 18 1.75 7.10 21.32
C LYS A 18 3.18 6.68 20.95
N ARG A 19 4.03 6.36 21.94
CA ARG A 19 5.31 5.64 21.71
C ARG A 19 5.20 4.13 21.95
N ARG A 20 4.05 3.53 21.67
CA ARG A 20 4.03 2.12 21.28
C ARG A 20 4.35 2.16 19.79
N GLY A 21 5.54 1.68 19.41
CA GLY A 21 5.94 1.64 18.00
C GLY A 21 4.77 1.14 17.16
N ALA A 22 4.54 1.77 16.01
CA ALA A 22 3.57 1.25 15.05
C ALA A 22 3.85 -0.25 14.90
N PRO A 23 2.82 -1.11 14.95
CA PRO A 23 3.06 -2.54 14.77
C PRO A 23 3.85 -2.71 13.47
N GLU A 24 4.93 -3.50 13.48
CA GLU A 24 5.82 -3.72 12.33
C GLU A 24 5.03 -4.05 11.04
N PHE A 25 3.87 -4.67 11.21
CA PHE A 25 2.89 -4.92 10.17
C PHE A 25 2.40 -3.63 9.47
N ASP A 26 2.02 -2.58 10.21
CA ASP A 26 1.56 -1.30 9.64
C ASP A 26 2.63 -0.63 8.77
N GLU A 27 3.91 -0.71 9.16
CA GLU A 27 5.00 -0.13 8.38
C GLU A 27 5.20 -0.87 7.05
N VAL A 28 5.12 -2.21 7.07
CA VAL A 28 5.21 -3.02 5.85
C VAL A 28 4.00 -2.78 4.95
N GLU A 29 2.80 -2.71 5.50
CA GLU A 29 1.58 -2.41 4.74
C GLU A 29 1.64 -1.04 4.06
N HIS A 30 2.10 -0.01 4.79
CA HIS A 30 2.33 1.31 4.21
C HIS A 30 3.37 1.28 3.07
N ARG A 31 4.42 0.48 3.22
CA ARG A 31 5.44 0.33 2.17
C ARG A 31 4.87 -0.39 0.94
N LEU A 32 4.11 -1.47 1.12
CA LEU A 32 3.42 -2.18 0.04
C LEU A 32 2.49 -1.23 -0.72
N GLN A 33 1.70 -0.43 0.00
CA GLN A 33 0.81 0.55 -0.61
C GLN A 33 1.58 1.58 -1.43
N SER A 34 2.65 2.14 -0.89
CA SER A 34 3.46 3.13 -1.61
C SER A 34 4.08 2.54 -2.87
N LEU A 35 4.53 1.29 -2.84
CA LEU A 35 5.14 0.63 -4.01
C LEU A 35 4.11 0.36 -5.11
N ILE A 36 2.92 -0.14 -4.74
CA ILE A 36 1.85 -0.45 -5.70
C ILE A 36 1.32 0.83 -6.35
N VAL A 37 1.04 1.88 -5.57
CA VAL A 37 0.47 3.13 -6.10
C VAL A 37 1.42 3.82 -7.08
N ARG A 38 2.73 3.74 -6.81
CA ARG A 38 3.77 4.49 -7.54
C ARG A 38 4.47 3.68 -8.64
N VAL A 39 3.99 2.48 -8.97
CA VAL A 39 4.69 1.58 -9.92
C VAL A 39 4.85 2.16 -11.33
N ASP A 40 3.93 3.02 -11.78
CA ASP A 40 4.01 3.69 -13.08
C ASP A 40 4.76 5.04 -13.05
N GLU A 41 5.08 5.54 -11.86
CA GLU A 41 5.80 6.80 -11.75
C GLU A 41 7.21 6.57 -12.26
N SER A 42 7.59 7.34 -13.29
CA SER A 42 8.94 7.31 -13.87
C SER A 42 9.95 7.84 -12.85
N THR A 43 10.36 6.96 -11.94
CA THR A 43 11.23 7.30 -10.79
C THR A 43 12.72 7.05 -11.11
N GLY A 44 13.05 6.75 -12.39
CA GLY A 44 14.41 6.44 -12.84
C GLY A 44 14.46 6.04 -14.32
N GLY A 45 15.60 5.49 -14.78
CA GLY A 45 15.82 5.05 -16.16
C GLY A 45 15.26 3.66 -16.52
N SER A 46 14.52 3.01 -15.61
CA SER A 46 13.94 1.68 -15.81
C SER A 46 12.60 1.74 -16.55
N SER A 47 12.29 0.74 -17.37
CA SER A 47 10.98 0.64 -18.06
C SER A 47 9.87 0.23 -17.09
N LEU A 48 8.62 0.55 -17.46
CA LEU A 48 7.43 0.12 -16.72
C LEU A 48 7.36 -1.41 -16.59
N GLU A 49 7.75 -2.16 -17.63
CA GLU A 49 7.74 -3.63 -17.56
C GLU A 49 8.72 -4.15 -16.51
N SER A 50 9.94 -3.59 -16.47
CA SER A 50 10.93 -3.96 -15.45
C SER A 50 10.46 -3.63 -14.03
N ASN A 51 9.74 -2.51 -13.87
CA ASN A 51 9.18 -2.12 -12.58
C ASN A 51 8.07 -3.08 -12.14
N LEU A 52 7.18 -3.47 -13.06
CA LEU A 52 6.09 -4.40 -12.80
C LEU A 52 6.59 -5.80 -12.43
N GLU A 53 7.59 -6.32 -13.14
CA GLU A 53 8.22 -7.61 -12.81
C GLU A 53 8.91 -7.60 -11.45
N SER A 54 9.63 -6.51 -11.16
CA SER A 54 10.31 -6.32 -9.87
C SER A 54 9.29 -6.24 -8.73
N LEU A 55 8.23 -5.45 -8.91
CA LEU A 55 7.15 -5.35 -7.93
C LEU A 55 6.44 -6.69 -7.74
N CYS A 56 6.12 -7.41 -8.82
CA CYS A 56 5.47 -8.71 -8.74
C CYS A 56 6.30 -9.69 -7.91
N SER A 57 7.62 -9.72 -8.12
CA SER A 57 8.52 -10.61 -7.38
C SER A 57 8.62 -10.25 -5.90
N LEU A 58 8.55 -8.96 -5.55
CA LEU A 58 8.49 -8.51 -4.15
C LEU A 58 7.16 -8.90 -3.50
N LEU A 59 6.04 -8.62 -4.15
CA LEU A 59 4.72 -8.94 -3.64
C LEU A 59 4.54 -10.46 -3.46
N GLU A 60 5.06 -11.25 -4.39
CA GLU A 60 5.05 -12.71 -4.30
C GLU A 60 5.73 -13.22 -3.02
N ALA A 61 6.89 -12.67 -2.65
CA ALA A 61 7.61 -13.05 -1.43
C ALA A 61 6.82 -12.71 -0.15
N ASP A 62 5.97 -11.69 -0.21
CA ASP A 62 5.16 -11.20 0.91
C ASP A 62 3.71 -11.74 0.88
N LEU A 63 3.32 -12.50 -0.16
CA LEU A 63 1.94 -12.93 -0.36
C LEU A 63 1.41 -13.76 0.80
N ASP A 64 2.16 -14.72 1.32
CA ASP A 64 1.66 -15.61 2.38
C ASP A 64 1.27 -14.87 3.66
N LYS A 65 1.94 -13.75 3.94
CA LYS A 65 1.72 -12.93 5.14
C LYS A 65 0.74 -11.79 4.91
N TYR A 66 0.74 -11.19 3.72
CA TYR A 66 0.01 -9.95 3.42
C TYR A 66 -1.01 -10.08 2.29
N ARG A 67 -1.39 -11.31 1.89
CA ARG A 67 -2.34 -11.62 0.79
C ARG A 67 -3.55 -10.69 0.77
N THR A 68 -4.30 -10.67 1.86
CA THR A 68 -5.54 -9.87 1.98
C THR A 68 -5.25 -8.39 1.77
N LYS A 69 -4.18 -7.87 2.36
CA LYS A 69 -3.84 -6.45 2.24
C LYS A 69 -3.41 -6.06 0.83
N ILE A 70 -2.60 -6.90 0.18
CA ILE A 70 -2.18 -6.68 -1.22
C ILE A 70 -3.42 -6.63 -2.12
N ILE A 71 -4.36 -7.55 -1.92
CA ILE A 71 -5.63 -7.60 -2.65
C ILE A 71 -6.46 -6.33 -2.42
N GLU A 72 -6.59 -5.88 -1.16
CA GLU A 72 -7.29 -4.63 -0.82
C GLU A 72 -6.66 -3.40 -1.48
N ILE A 73 -5.33 -3.27 -1.45
CA ILE A 73 -4.61 -2.16 -2.05
C ILE A 73 -4.80 -2.13 -3.56
N VAL A 74 -4.63 -3.27 -4.25
CA VAL A 74 -4.79 -3.34 -5.72
C VAL A 74 -6.23 -3.03 -6.11
N THR A 75 -7.22 -3.54 -5.37
CA THR A 75 -8.63 -3.22 -5.60
C THR A 75 -8.89 -1.73 -5.44
N PHE A 76 -8.39 -1.14 -4.35
CA PHE A 76 -8.52 0.29 -4.11
C PHE A 76 -7.91 1.10 -5.26
N CYS A 77 -6.74 0.70 -5.76
CA CYS A 77 -6.09 1.36 -6.89
C CYS A 77 -6.94 1.25 -8.17
N VAL A 78 -7.51 0.09 -8.50
CA VAL A 78 -8.38 -0.07 -9.67
C VAL A 78 -9.63 0.82 -9.58
N CYS A 79 -10.24 0.94 -8.39
CA CYS A 79 -11.43 1.75 -8.19
C CYS A 79 -11.14 3.26 -8.20
N GLN A 80 -10.00 3.68 -7.64
CA GLN A 80 -9.68 5.10 -7.45
C GLN A 80 -8.83 5.69 -8.59
N LEU A 81 -8.11 4.84 -9.33
CA LEU A 81 -7.19 5.24 -10.39
C LEU A 81 -7.53 4.50 -11.70
N PRO A 82 -8.72 4.73 -12.29
CA PRO A 82 -9.17 4.03 -13.49
C PRO A 82 -8.25 4.28 -14.70
N ASP A 83 -7.60 5.44 -14.78
CA ASP A 83 -6.64 5.76 -15.86
C ASP A 83 -5.43 4.81 -15.86
N LYS A 84 -5.15 4.15 -14.73
CA LYS A 84 -4.05 3.21 -14.54
C LYS A 84 -4.52 1.75 -14.53
N ILE A 85 -5.77 1.47 -14.91
CA ILE A 85 -6.36 0.13 -14.83
C ILE A 85 -5.52 -0.93 -15.54
N THR A 86 -4.98 -0.63 -16.71
CA THR A 86 -4.14 -1.56 -17.49
C THR A 86 -2.87 -1.95 -16.74
N VAL A 87 -2.28 -1.04 -15.96
CA VAL A 87 -1.09 -1.30 -15.15
C VAL A 87 -1.43 -2.29 -14.04
N TYR A 88 -2.53 -2.04 -13.30
CA TYR A 88 -2.96 -2.92 -12.20
C TYR A 88 -3.49 -4.27 -12.70
N SER A 89 -4.19 -4.32 -13.84
CA SER A 89 -4.61 -5.57 -14.48
C SER A 89 -3.40 -6.42 -14.89
N THR A 90 -2.34 -5.80 -15.41
CA THR A 90 -1.09 -6.49 -15.74
C THR A 90 -0.42 -7.05 -14.49
N LEU A 91 -0.31 -6.26 -13.42
CA LEU A 91 0.25 -6.71 -12.14
C LEU A 91 -0.51 -7.91 -11.56
N VAL A 92 -1.85 -7.88 -11.59
CA VAL A 92 -2.69 -9.01 -11.16
C VAL A 92 -2.44 -10.25 -12.03
N GLY A 93 -2.31 -10.06 -13.35
CA GLY A 93 -2.00 -11.14 -14.28
C GLY A 93 -0.66 -11.82 -13.97
N LEU A 94 0.39 -11.03 -13.71
CA LEU A 94 1.70 -11.52 -13.32
C LEU A 94 1.65 -12.28 -11.99
N LEU A 95 0.99 -11.72 -10.97
CA LEU A 95 0.82 -12.37 -9.67
C LEU A 95 0.06 -13.69 -9.79
N ASN A 96 -0.98 -13.74 -10.62
CA ASN A 96 -1.75 -14.96 -10.85
C ASN A 96 -0.94 -16.04 -11.60
N ALA A 97 -0.07 -15.65 -12.54
CA ALA A 97 0.81 -16.57 -13.24
C ALA A 97 1.78 -17.28 -12.27
N LYS A 98 2.19 -16.58 -11.20
CA LYS A 98 3.07 -17.12 -10.17
C LYS A 98 2.34 -17.87 -9.04
N ASN A 99 1.13 -17.43 -8.68
CA ASN A 99 0.31 -18.05 -7.64
C ASN A 99 -1.11 -18.31 -8.16
N PHE A 100 -1.36 -19.54 -8.62
CA PHE A 100 -2.54 -19.96 -9.41
C PHE A 100 -3.90 -19.77 -8.73
N ASN A 101 -3.95 -19.38 -7.45
CA ASN A 101 -5.18 -19.08 -6.71
C ASN A 101 -5.43 -17.58 -6.48
N PHE A 102 -4.47 -16.70 -6.81
CA PHE A 102 -4.59 -15.27 -6.53
C PHE A 102 -5.67 -14.60 -7.41
N GLY A 103 -5.76 -14.97 -8.69
CA GLY A 103 -6.77 -14.45 -9.60
C GLY A 103 -8.20 -14.86 -9.24
N GLY A 104 -8.39 -15.98 -8.53
CA GLY A 104 -9.70 -16.39 -8.03
C GLY A 104 -10.23 -15.47 -6.93
N GLU A 105 -9.34 -14.93 -6.10
CA GLU A 105 -9.69 -13.99 -5.03
C GLU A 105 -9.91 -12.57 -5.58
N VAL A 106 -9.14 -12.18 -6.60
CA VAL A 106 -9.31 -10.90 -7.31
C VAL A 106 -10.56 -10.89 -8.20
N SER A 107 -10.96 -12.02 -8.80
CA SER A 107 -12.18 -12.08 -9.63
C SER A 107 -13.46 -11.81 -8.83
N ARG A 108 -13.52 -12.19 -7.54
CA ARG A 108 -14.61 -11.79 -6.64
C ARG A 108 -14.73 -10.27 -6.47
N LEU A 109 -13.64 -9.53 -6.68
CA LEU A 109 -13.63 -8.08 -6.55
C LEU A 109 -14.17 -7.38 -7.80
N TYR A 110 -14.00 -7.94 -9.01
CA TYR A 110 -14.68 -7.41 -10.20
C TYR A 110 -16.21 -7.43 -10.02
N SER A 111 -16.76 -8.48 -9.41
CA SER A 111 -18.18 -8.52 -9.04
C SER A 111 -18.58 -7.42 -8.06
N THR A 112 -17.67 -6.98 -7.20
CA THR A 112 -17.90 -5.86 -6.26
C THR A 112 -17.83 -4.51 -6.98
N VAL A 113 -16.94 -4.36 -7.97
CA VAL A 113 -16.85 -3.16 -8.81
C VAL A 113 -18.09 -3.01 -9.70
N ASP A 114 -18.59 -4.10 -10.31
CA ASP A 114 -19.86 -4.08 -11.06
C ASP A 114 -21.04 -3.63 -10.19
N ASN A 115 -21.08 -4.05 -8.92
CA ASN A 115 -22.09 -3.58 -7.97
C ASN A 115 -21.94 -2.10 -7.59
N PHE A 116 -20.75 -1.53 -7.71
CA PHE A 116 -20.49 -0.12 -7.41
C PHE A 116 -20.79 0.80 -8.60
N ILE A 117 -20.66 0.29 -9.84
CA ILE A 117 -21.00 1.01 -11.08
C ILE A 117 -22.51 0.92 -11.38
N ALA A 118 -23.20 -0.12 -10.90
CA ALA A 118 -24.64 -0.33 -11.12
C ALA A 118 -25.58 0.43 -10.15
N LYS A 119 -25.06 1.38 -9.36
CA LYS A 119 -25.83 2.28 -8.49
C LYS A 119 -25.58 3.73 -8.85
#